data_AF-A0A0M0HU90-F1
#
_entry.id   AF-A0A0M0HU90-F1
#
_cell.length_a   1.000
_cell.length_b   1.000
_cell.length_c   1.000
_cell.angle_alpha   90.00
_cell.angle_beta   90.00
_cell.angle_gamma   90.00
#
_symmetry.space_group_name_H-M   'P 1'
#
loop_
_entity.id
_entity.type
_entity.pdbx_description
1 polymer ?
#
loop_
_entity_poly.entity_id
_entity_poly.type
_entity_poly.pdbx_seq_one_letter_code
_entity_poly.pdbx_strand_id
1 'polypeptide(L)'
;MFDIGFWELVLISVVGLVVLGPERLPHAIRSVSRFIGAAKNMANSVKDELSHELKVQELQENLRKAEQMGMEDLDPQLKSSVEELKRAAQEVQRPYANEQSAEKKAETAEAENKPASDAREPSADKKAE
;
A
#
# COMPACT_ATOMS: atom_id res chain seq x y z
N MET A 1 13.51 -6.12 1.76
CA MET A 1 14.33 -7.23 2.29
C MET A 1 14.29 -7.16 3.81
N PHE A 2 13.16 -7.58 4.37
CA PHE A 2 12.92 -7.73 5.80
C PHE A 2 12.08 -8.98 5.94
N ASP A 3 12.66 -10.11 5.56
CA ASP A 3 12.06 -11.44 5.69
C ASP A 3 12.17 -11.91 7.15
N ILE A 4 11.85 -11.02 8.11
CA ILE A 4 11.88 -11.32 9.54
C ILE A 4 10.55 -11.99 9.89
N GLY A 5 10.60 -13.31 10.04
CA GLY A 5 9.47 -14.12 10.49
C GLY A 5 9.19 -13.94 11.99
N PHE A 6 8.02 -14.43 12.42
CA PHE A 6 7.65 -14.44 13.84
C PHE A 6 8.70 -15.12 14.72
N TRP A 7 9.29 -16.22 14.23
CA TRP A 7 10.34 -16.95 14.94
C TRP A 7 11.61 -16.13 15.16
N GLU A 8 11.99 -15.29 14.19
CA GLU A 8 13.16 -14.42 14.31
C GLU A 8 12.92 -13.30 15.31
N LEU A 9 11.71 -12.71 15.35
CA LEU A 9 11.36 -11.72 16.38
C LEU A 9 11.42 -12.29 17.80
N VAL A 10 10.96 -13.54 17.98
CA VAL A 10 11.05 -14.21 19.28
C VAL A 10 12.51 -14.43 19.66
N LEU A 11 13.35 -14.91 18.73
CA LEU A 11 14.77 -15.12 18.99
C LEU A 11 15.50 -13.82 19.35
N ILE A 12 15.26 -12.74 18.60
CA ILE A 12 15.80 -11.41 18.89
C ILE A 12 15.33 -10.91 20.25
N SER A 13 14.05 -11.13 20.59
CA SER A 13 13.50 -10.76 21.91
C SER A 13 14.22 -11.51 23.03
N VAL A 14 14.40 -12.83 22.92
CA VAL A 14 15.13 -13.63 23.91
C VAL A 14 16.56 -13.14 24.06
N VAL A 15 17.28 -12.95 22.95
CA VAL A 15 18.66 -12.44 22.97
C VAL A 15 18.72 -11.06 23.62
N GLY A 16 17.79 -10.16 23.27
CA GLY A 16 17.68 -8.83 23.86
C GLY A 16 17.43 -8.89 25.37
N LEU A 17 16.57 -9.79 25.84
CA LEU A 17 16.30 -10.00 27.27
C LEU A 17 17.53 -10.54 28.01
N VAL A 18 18.34 -11.41 27.39
CA VAL A 18 19.55 -11.97 28.02
C VAL A 18 20.68 -10.94 28.09
N VAL A 19 20.92 -10.22 26.99
CA VAL A 19 22.03 -9.26 26.87
C VAL A 19 21.77 -8.01 27.69
N LEU A 20 20.59 -7.41 27.51
CA LEU A 20 20.24 -6.14 28.14
C LEU A 20 19.57 -6.36 29.51
N GLY A 21 18.89 -7.50 29.69
CA GLY A 21 18.09 -7.79 30.87
C GLY A 21 16.61 -7.44 30.66
N PRO A 22 15.68 -8.23 31.23
CA PRO A 22 14.24 -8.04 31.06
C PRO A 22 13.72 -6.70 31.60
N GLU A 23 14.39 -6.13 32.60
CA GLU A 23 13.99 -4.85 33.17
C GLU A 23 14.46 -3.64 32.35
N ARG A 24 15.55 -3.79 31.60
CA ARG A 24 16.23 -2.68 30.92
C ARG A 24 15.75 -2.49 29.48
N LEU A 25 15.37 -3.58 28.81
CA LEU A 25 14.79 -3.56 27.47
C LEU A 25 13.55 -2.64 27.36
N PRO A 26 12.51 -2.75 28.21
CA PRO A 26 11.36 -1.84 28.14
C PRO A 26 11.73 -0.39 28.44
N HIS A 27 12.73 -0.15 29.28
CA HIS A 27 13.23 1.20 29.55
C HIS A 27 13.94 1.80 28.32
N ALA A 28 14.77 1.02 27.62
CA ALA A 28 15.45 1.45 26.39
C ALA A 28 14.44 1.78 25.27
N ILE A 29 13.43 0.94 25.06
CA ILE A 29 12.36 1.20 24.09
C ILE A 29 11.64 2.51 24.42
N ARG A 30 11.33 2.78 25.70
CA ARG A 30 10.68 4.03 26.12
C ARG A 30 11.55 5.26 25.83
N SER A 31 12.85 5.19 26.07
CA SER A 31 13.76 6.29 25.76
C SER A 31 13.85 6.57 24.26
N VAL A 32 14.05 5.51 23.46
CA VAL A 32 14.16 5.62 22.01
C VAL A 32 12.84 6.09 21.39
N SER A 33 11.71 5.53 21.83
CA SER A 33 10.39 5.93 21.34
C SER A 33 10.04 7.38 21.68
N ARG A 34 10.44 7.88 22.87
CA ARG A 34 10.31 9.31 23.19
C ARG A 34 11.11 10.19 22.25
N PHE A 35 12.35 9.80 21.94
CA PHE A 35 13.20 10.56 21.03
C PHE A 35 12.62 10.59 19.60
N ILE A 36 12.23 9.42 19.09
CA ILE A 36 11.57 9.30 17.78
C ILE A 36 10.26 10.11 17.76
N GLY A 37 9.46 10.04 18.82
CA GLY A 37 8.22 10.81 18.96
C GLY A 37 8.47 12.31 18.97
N ALA A 38 9.48 12.78 19.70
CA ALA A 38 9.87 14.19 19.73
C ALA A 38 10.33 14.67 18.35
N ALA A 39 11.19 13.91 17.66
CA ALA A 39 11.65 14.22 16.32
C ALA A 39 10.48 14.26 15.31
N LYS A 40 9.56 13.29 15.38
CA LYS A 40 8.37 13.25 14.53
C LYS A 40 7.45 14.44 14.77
N ASN A 41 7.22 14.81 16.04
CA ASN A 41 6.41 15.96 16.40
C ASN A 41 7.05 17.26 15.90
N MET A 42 8.37 17.43 16.06
CA MET A 42 9.09 18.59 15.53
C MET A 42 8.97 18.67 14.00
N ALA A 43 9.16 17.56 13.30
CA ALA A 43 8.98 17.50 11.84
C ALA A 43 7.55 17.87 11.41
N ASN A 44 6.54 17.41 12.17
CA ASN A 44 5.14 17.77 11.92
C ASN A 44 4.87 19.25 12.19
N SER A 45 5.37 19.82 13.29
CA SER A 45 5.21 21.26 13.58
C SER A 45 5.83 22.14 12.51
N VAL A 46 7.05 21.81 12.07
CA VAL A 46 7.71 22.50 10.94
C VAL A 46 6.88 22.36 9.67
N LYS A 47 6.38 21.14 9.37
CA LYS A 47 5.52 20.93 8.21
C LYS A 47 4.23 21.75 8.29
N ASP A 48 3.60 21.83 9.45
CA ASP A 48 2.34 22.54 9.67
C ASP A 48 2.54 24.07 9.54
N GLU A 49 3.60 24.62 10.13
CA GLU A 49 3.98 26.03 9.98
C GLU A 49 4.32 26.38 8.53
N LEU A 50 5.09 25.54 7.83
CA LEU A 50 5.48 25.75 6.43
C LEU A 50 4.32 25.53 5.45
N SER A 51 3.32 24.73 5.82
CA SER A 51 2.07 24.56 5.06
C SER A 51 1.14 25.75 5.25
N HIS A 52 1.24 26.46 6.38
CA HIS A 52 0.43 27.63 6.68
C HIS A 52 0.98 28.92 6.04
N GLU A 53 2.28 28.99 5.71
CA GLU A 53 2.95 30.25 5.27
C GLU A 53 3.66 30.24 3.90
N LEU A 54 3.36 29.32 2.97
CA LEU A 54 3.94 29.29 1.60
C LEU A 54 5.42 28.84 1.53
N LYS A 55 5.73 27.55 1.77
CA LYS A 55 7.06 27.01 1.35
C LYS A 55 7.14 25.52 1.03
N VAL A 56 6.03 24.87 0.67
CA VAL A 56 6.04 23.47 0.21
C VAL A 56 6.85 23.31 -1.10
N GLN A 57 6.83 24.31 -1.98
CA GLN A 57 7.53 24.25 -3.27
C GLN A 57 9.06 24.24 -3.13
N GLU A 58 9.63 25.05 -2.22
CA GLU A 58 11.10 25.08 -2.06
C GLU A 58 11.65 23.79 -1.45
N LEU A 59 10.96 23.17 -0.50
CA LEU A 59 11.37 21.87 0.04
C LEU A 59 11.18 20.76 -0.98
N GLN A 60 10.11 20.80 -1.77
CA GLN A 60 9.90 19.83 -2.84
C GLN A 60 10.98 19.98 -3.91
N GLU A 61 11.42 21.20 -4.23
CA GLU A 61 12.56 21.45 -5.11
C GLU A 61 13.88 20.99 -4.50
N ASN A 62 14.15 21.26 -3.22
CA ASN A 62 15.38 20.81 -2.56
C ASN A 62 15.42 19.28 -2.41
N LEU A 63 14.29 18.63 -2.09
CA LEU A 63 14.17 17.17 -2.07
C LEU A 63 14.31 16.61 -3.48
N ARG A 64 13.66 17.21 -4.49
CA ARG A 64 13.78 16.79 -5.89
C ARG A 64 15.20 16.98 -6.42
N LYS A 65 15.90 18.03 -6.00
CA LYS A 65 17.29 18.29 -6.36
C LYS A 65 18.26 17.36 -5.63
N ALA A 66 18.02 17.05 -4.35
CA ALA A 66 18.77 16.05 -3.61
C ALA A 66 18.55 14.64 -4.17
N GLU A 67 17.32 14.32 -4.56
CA GLU A 67 16.98 13.09 -5.28
C GLU A 67 17.70 13.06 -6.62
N GLN A 68 17.62 14.12 -7.44
CA GLN A 68 18.32 14.20 -8.74
C GLN A 68 19.83 14.08 -8.62
N MET A 69 20.47 14.80 -7.70
CA MET A 69 21.91 14.66 -7.43
C MET A 69 22.24 13.23 -6.98
N GLY A 70 21.43 12.71 -6.06
CA GLY A 70 21.51 11.33 -5.61
C GLY A 70 20.99 10.29 -6.61
N MET A 71 20.55 10.67 -7.81
CA MET A 71 20.15 9.84 -8.97
C MET A 71 21.21 9.90 -10.09
N GLU A 72 21.87 11.05 -10.24
CA GLU A 72 22.94 11.28 -11.21
C GLU A 72 24.22 10.52 -10.84
N ASP A 73 24.54 10.43 -9.55
CA ASP A 73 25.74 9.77 -9.01
C ASP A 73 25.65 8.24 -8.84
N LEU A 74 24.54 7.56 -9.20
CA LEU A 74 24.50 6.09 -9.10
C LEU A 74 24.99 5.38 -10.35
N ASP A 75 25.62 4.22 -10.12
CA ASP A 75 25.85 3.16 -11.09
C ASP A 75 24.59 2.81 -11.92
N PRO A 76 24.72 2.47 -13.21
CA PRO A 76 23.61 2.15 -14.10
C PRO A 76 22.69 1.03 -13.58
N GLN A 77 23.19 0.13 -12.73
CA GLN A 77 22.37 -0.92 -12.10
C GLN A 77 21.37 -0.40 -11.05
N LEU A 78 21.69 0.70 -10.36
CA LEU A 78 20.77 1.30 -9.40
C LEU A 78 19.66 2.06 -10.13
N LYS A 79 19.97 2.71 -11.26
CA LYS A 79 18.98 3.41 -12.10
C LYS A 79 17.90 2.45 -12.60
N SER A 80 18.28 1.29 -13.13
CA SER A 80 17.32 0.28 -13.57
C SER A 80 16.47 -0.26 -12.41
N SER A 81 17.07 -0.47 -11.24
CA SER A 81 16.36 -0.96 -10.05
C SER A 81 15.32 0.05 -9.55
N VAL A 82 15.65 1.35 -9.55
CA VAL A 82 14.68 2.39 -9.15
C VAL A 82 13.57 2.55 -10.18
N GLU A 83 13.86 2.44 -11.47
CA GLU A 83 12.85 2.47 -12.54
C GLU A 83 11.86 1.30 -12.44
N GLU A 84 12.37 0.11 -12.13
CA GLU A 84 11.56 -1.09 -11.89
C GLU A 84 10.69 -0.96 -10.63
N LEU A 85 11.26 -0.43 -9.54
CA LEU A 85 10.51 -0.11 -8.32
C LEU A 85 9.41 0.94 -8.57
N LYS A 86 9.72 1.97 -9.37
CA LYS A 86 8.76 3.01 -9.75
C LYS A 86 7.61 2.44 -10.58
N ARG A 87 7.91 1.52 -11.50
CA ARG A 87 6.91 0.82 -12.31
C ARG A 87 6.03 -0.10 -11.47
N ALA A 88 6.63 -0.88 -10.57
CA ALA A 88 5.90 -1.73 -9.64
C ALA A 88 4.99 -0.93 -8.70
N ALA A 89 5.47 0.22 -8.19
CA ALA A 89 4.66 1.12 -7.36
C ALA A 89 3.46 1.71 -8.15
N GLN A 90 3.63 2.03 -9.43
CA GLN A 90 2.55 2.50 -10.30
C GLN A 90 1.51 1.40 -10.61
N GLU A 91 1.96 0.15 -10.75
CA GLU A 91 1.08 -1.00 -10.97
C GLU A 91 0.25 -1.32 -9.72
N VAL A 92 0.86 -1.23 -8.53
CA VAL A 92 0.17 -1.42 -7.23
C VAL A 92 -0.77 -0.25 -6.89
N GLN A 93 -0.57 0.93 -7.48
CA GLN A 93 -1.49 2.07 -7.34
C GLN A 93 -2.75 1.95 -8.24
N ARG A 94 -2.75 1.00 -9.18
CA ARG A 94 -3.82 0.77 -10.17
C ARG A 94 -4.88 -0.32 -9.87
N PRO A 95 -4.97 -1.03 -8.73
CA PRO A 95 -6.00 -2.04 -8.54
C PRO A 95 -7.42 -1.43 -8.59
N TYR A 96 -7.60 -0.18 -8.17
CA TYR A 96 -8.91 0.50 -8.20
C TYR A 96 -9.40 0.95 -9.58
N ALA A 97 -8.56 0.93 -10.62
CA ALA A 97 -8.98 1.34 -11.98
C ALA A 97 -9.55 0.18 -12.81
N ASN A 98 -9.26 -1.07 -12.44
CA ASN A 98 -9.64 -2.25 -13.22
C ASN A 98 -10.98 -2.85 -12.77
N GLU A 99 -11.36 -2.70 -11.49
CA GLU A 99 -12.63 -3.22 -10.96
C GLU A 99 -13.86 -2.52 -11.55
N GLN A 100 -13.81 -1.20 -11.80
CA GLN A 100 -14.91 -0.47 -12.47
C GLN A 100 -15.15 -0.87 -13.93
N SER A 101 -14.14 -1.46 -14.59
CA SER A 101 -14.27 -1.92 -15.98
C SER A 101 -14.86 -3.34 -16.06
N ALA A 102 -14.75 -4.12 -14.99
CA ALA A 102 -15.28 -5.47 -14.90
C ALA A 102 -16.78 -5.48 -14.59
N GLU A 103 -17.26 -4.59 -13.71
CA GLU A 103 -18.70 -4.47 -13.39
C GLU A 103 -19.52 -4.02 -14.60
N LYS A 104 -18.99 -3.09 -15.41
CA LYS A 104 -19.68 -2.60 -16.61
C LYS A 104 -19.77 -3.64 -17.75
N LYS A 105 -18.94 -4.69 -17.70
CA LYS A 105 -18.94 -5.78 -18.70
C LYS A 105 -19.89 -6.92 -18.33
N ALA A 106 -20.24 -7.07 -17.05
CA ALA A 106 -21.21 -8.06 -16.60
C ALA A 106 -22.67 -7.64 -16.92
N GLU A 107 -22.99 -6.34 -16.81
CA GLU A 107 -24.36 -5.85 -17.06
C GLU A 107 -24.75 -5.84 -18.56
N THR A 108 -23.78 -5.84 -19.47
CA THR A 108 -24.06 -5.89 -20.92
C THR A 108 -24.27 -7.32 -21.44
N ALA A 109 -23.78 -8.33 -20.71
CA ALA A 109 -23.85 -9.73 -21.15
C ALA A 109 -25.18 -10.45 -20.79
N GLU A 110 -25.98 -9.88 -19.88
CA GLU A 110 -27.24 -10.49 -19.43
C GLU A 110 -28.47 -10.07 -20.26
N ALA A 111 -28.32 -9.15 -21.22
CA ALA A 111 -29.41 -8.65 -22.06
C ALA A 111 -29.59 -9.39 -23.40
N GLU A 112 -28.68 -10.31 -23.78
CA GLU A 112 -28.69 -11.01 -25.08
C GLU A 112 -28.99 -12.52 -24.97
N ASN A 113 -29.90 -12.95 -24.09
CA ASN A 113 -30.44 -14.31 -24.20
C ASN A 113 -31.89 -14.43 -23.73
N LYS A 114 -32.80 -13.77 -24.45
CA LYS A 114 -34.23 -14.10 -24.46
C LYS A 114 -34.68 -14.31 -25.90
N PRO A 115 -34.94 -15.54 -26.36
CA PRO A 115 -35.87 -15.72 -27.46
C PRO A 115 -37.29 -15.68 -26.88
N ALA A 116 -38.02 -14.62 -27.23
CA ALA A 116 -39.47 -14.65 -27.18
C ALA A 116 -39.98 -15.56 -28.31
N SER A 117 -40.75 -16.59 -27.97
CA SER A 117 -41.72 -17.15 -28.90
C SER A 117 -42.94 -17.64 -28.13
N ASP A 118 -44.02 -16.92 -28.38
CA ASP A 118 -45.38 -17.06 -27.89
C ASP A 118 -46.14 -18.15 -28.68
N ALA A 119 -47.24 -18.61 -28.08
CA ALA A 119 -48.38 -19.34 -28.66
C ALA A 119 -48.30 -20.88 -28.89
N ARG A 120 -48.91 -21.63 -27.96
CA ARG A 120 -50.19 -22.37 -28.16
C ARG A 120 -50.50 -23.34 -26.99
N GLU A 121 -51.54 -23.03 -26.22
CA GLU A 121 -52.47 -24.03 -25.62
C GLU A 121 -53.13 -24.88 -26.75
N PRO A 122 -53.72 -26.09 -26.51
CA PRO A 122 -54.53 -26.47 -25.34
C PRO A 122 -54.47 -27.97 -24.92
N SER A 123 -55.41 -28.38 -24.04
CA SER A 123 -55.90 -29.75 -23.71
C SER A 123 -55.14 -30.48 -22.58
N ALA A 124 -55.70 -30.68 -21.39
CA ALA A 124 -56.81 -31.56 -20.98
C ALA A 124 -56.33 -32.90 -20.38
N ASP A 125 -56.97 -33.24 -19.26
CA ASP A 125 -57.22 -34.59 -18.72
C ASP A 125 -56.12 -35.35 -17.93
N LYS A 126 -56.43 -35.50 -16.64
CA LYS A 126 -56.53 -36.78 -15.89
C LYS A 126 -55.28 -37.60 -15.54
N LYS A 127 -55.17 -37.76 -14.20
CA LYS A 127 -55.33 -39.02 -13.44
C LYS A 127 -54.06 -39.81 -13.08
N ALA A 128 -53.99 -40.10 -11.77
CA ALA A 128 -53.27 -41.18 -11.07
C ALA A 128 -51.74 -41.15 -11.20
N GLU A 129 -50.95 -41.44 -10.17
CA GLU A 129 -51.13 -42.40 -9.08
C GLU A 129 -50.28 -41.96 -7.87
#